data_AF-A0A8S0Y2Y2-F1
#
_entry.id   AF-A0A8S0Y2Y2-F1
#
_cell.length_a   1.000
_cell.length_b   1.000
_cell.length_c   1.000
_cell.angle_alpha   90.00
_cell.angle_beta   90.00
_cell.angle_gamma   90.00
#
_symmetry.space_group_name_H-M   'P 1'
#
loop_
_entity.id
_entity.type
_entity.pdbx_description
1 polymer ?
#
loop_
_entity_poly.entity_id
_entity_poly.type
_entity_poly.pdbx_seq_one_letter_code
_entity_poly.pdbx_strand_id
1 'polypeptide(L)'
;MNILSRRNLIQRKDLSEASFLPSLLQESHRLGLLSASQFEKIQLQSLQLLSKQTERYTGGESSSVKVETAQGLMSSIFYSIGIYLKSLPDPDLAIEALQEKTLADLYRSGKQMAREQLNRARELLSAIQNDGFVTDHVAYNDTVQEGLPGFFSAYDLDFAAHDTPGSIDYPLSHDPMDLVGVEYIHSYVQKLFRENQFCLLFPPQEILRLLNGYSEHYQDLLVNIFGLVLTNAIGSLLARKSPFSLKLEPSDSLYLRQKLSSHQTKAPLDDLLHEAARELCQQLKISDRFLQEHIATTAAGLSPRIRLALETRQLASVFIPFREAPVQNLVQFEDGVKLSDDAFRGILDEIRECRDLSAKITIIQNELHSLVDLVDLLEGYCIFDEEFAGIFQTLGDMELALLARKLPTYDTDTDLHITENAKEWQRRLRGFLADMNLSRRERIRELAGNIDLGNRKDQ
;
A
#
# COMPACT_ATOMS: atom_id res chain seq x y z
N MET A 1 -36.79 23.78 33.19
CA MET A 1 -35.94 22.84 32.43
C MET A 1 -35.19 21.99 33.44
N ASN A 2 -35.75 20.82 33.78
CA ASN A 2 -35.12 19.89 34.71
C ASN A 2 -34.04 19.12 33.97
N ILE A 3 -32.78 19.40 34.30
CA ILE A 3 -31.65 18.54 33.97
C ILE A 3 -31.77 17.34 34.91
N LEU A 4 -32.67 16.41 34.59
CA LEU A 4 -32.60 15.06 35.15
C LEU A 4 -31.27 14.50 34.68
N SER A 5 -30.41 14.17 35.64
CA SER A 5 -29.14 13.48 35.44
C SER A 5 -29.33 12.34 34.44
N ARG A 6 -28.76 12.51 33.23
CA ARG A 6 -28.73 11.46 32.20
C ARG A 6 -28.06 10.24 32.80
N ARG A 7 -28.85 9.22 33.10
CA ARG A 7 -28.34 7.94 33.58
C ARG A 7 -27.88 7.22 32.32
N ASN A 8 -26.58 7.21 32.02
CA ASN A 8 -25.98 6.37 30.98
C ASN A 8 -26.19 4.89 31.35
N LEU A 9 -27.41 4.38 31.16
CA LEU A 9 -27.84 3.08 31.69
C LEU A 9 -27.22 1.94 30.91
N ILE A 10 -27.10 2.10 29.58
CA ILE A 10 -26.32 1.21 28.72
C ILE A 10 -24.96 1.82 28.44
N GLN A 11 -23.90 1.02 28.62
CA GLN A 11 -22.54 1.41 28.27
C GLN A 11 -22.23 0.93 26.85
N ARG A 12 -21.75 1.83 25.98
CA ARG A 12 -21.46 1.50 24.57
C ARG A 12 -20.45 0.36 24.40
N LYS A 13 -19.51 0.23 25.34
CA LYS A 13 -18.53 -0.88 25.37
C LYS A 13 -19.15 -2.27 25.52
N ASP A 14 -20.39 -2.35 26.00
CA ASP A 14 -21.13 -3.61 26.16
C ASP A 14 -21.94 -3.95 24.88
N LEU A 15 -21.88 -3.10 23.85
CA LEU A 15 -22.56 -3.25 22.58
C LEU A 15 -21.59 -3.71 21.48
N SER A 16 -22.12 -4.42 20.49
CA SER A 16 -21.36 -4.81 19.30
C SER A 16 -21.46 -3.73 18.24
N GLU A 17 -20.35 -3.18 17.78
CA GLU A 17 -20.37 -2.19 16.70
C GLU A 17 -20.85 -2.80 15.35
N ALA A 18 -20.47 -4.05 15.07
CA ALA A 18 -20.94 -4.80 13.90
C ALA A 18 -22.43 -5.21 13.99
N SER A 19 -22.92 -5.55 15.18
CA SER A 19 -24.29 -6.01 15.44
C SER A 19 -25.02 -5.11 16.45
N PHE A 20 -25.03 -3.81 16.16
CA PHE A 20 -25.45 -2.78 17.12
C PHE A 20 -26.89 -2.92 17.60
N LEU A 21 -27.87 -2.95 16.68
CA LEU A 21 -29.28 -3.08 17.05
C LEU A 21 -29.57 -4.37 17.86
N PRO A 22 -29.14 -5.57 17.42
CA PRO A 22 -29.31 -6.79 18.21
C PRO A 22 -28.72 -6.70 19.62
N SER A 23 -27.47 -6.23 19.75
CA SER A 23 -26.83 -6.09 21.06
C SER A 23 -27.52 -5.06 21.96
N LEU A 24 -27.98 -3.94 21.39
CA LEU A 24 -28.75 -2.92 22.11
C LEU A 24 -30.08 -3.47 22.63
N LEU A 25 -30.80 -4.24 21.81
CA LEU A 25 -32.05 -4.89 22.21
C LEU A 25 -31.83 -5.92 23.33
N GLN A 26 -30.78 -6.73 23.22
CA GLN A 26 -30.43 -7.69 24.27
C GLN A 26 -30.12 -6.99 25.60
N GLU A 27 -29.35 -5.91 25.56
CA GLU A 27 -28.96 -5.19 26.77
C GLU A 27 -30.13 -4.39 27.37
N SER A 28 -30.99 -3.84 26.52
CA SER A 28 -32.24 -3.21 26.93
C SER A 28 -33.18 -4.20 27.62
N HIS A 29 -33.24 -5.44 27.14
CA HIS A 29 -34.02 -6.50 27.79
C HIS A 29 -33.44 -6.86 29.16
N ARG A 30 -32.11 -7.04 29.24
CA ARG A 30 -31.40 -7.37 30.50
C ARG A 30 -31.66 -6.34 31.59
N LEU A 31 -31.72 -5.06 31.21
CA LEU A 31 -31.93 -3.94 32.13
C LEU A 31 -33.40 -3.54 32.32
N GLY A 32 -34.34 -4.18 31.62
CA GLY A 32 -35.77 -3.88 31.70
C GLY A 32 -36.14 -2.49 31.17
N LEU A 33 -35.37 -1.96 30.22
CA LEU A 33 -35.56 -0.62 29.64
C LEU A 33 -36.64 -0.58 28.55
N LEU A 34 -36.95 -1.75 27.98
CA LEU A 34 -38.04 -1.93 27.02
C LEU A 34 -39.06 -2.90 27.62
N SER A 35 -40.34 -2.55 27.54
CA SER A 35 -41.45 -3.42 27.95
C SER A 35 -41.65 -4.57 26.96
N ALA A 36 -42.35 -5.62 27.40
CA ALA A 36 -42.70 -6.75 26.53
C ALA A 36 -43.48 -6.31 25.27
N SER A 37 -44.39 -5.34 25.39
CA SER A 37 -45.15 -4.81 24.26
C SER A 37 -44.29 -3.99 23.29
N GLN A 38 -43.26 -3.30 23.79
CA GLN A 38 -42.30 -2.60 22.94
C GLN A 38 -41.43 -3.59 22.16
N PHE A 39 -40.96 -4.68 22.80
CA PHE A 39 -40.24 -5.75 22.10
C PHE A 39 -41.08 -6.41 21.01
N GLU A 40 -42.34 -6.76 21.30
CA GLU A 40 -43.24 -7.36 20.33
C GLU A 40 -43.48 -6.43 19.13
N LYS A 41 -43.67 -5.12 19.38
CA LYS A 41 -43.79 -4.10 18.33
C LYS A 41 -42.54 -4.07 17.43
N ILE A 42 -41.34 -4.10 18.00
CA ILE A 42 -40.06 -4.10 17.26
C ILE A 42 -39.92 -5.39 16.43
N GLN A 43 -40.27 -6.55 16.99
CA GLN A 43 -40.25 -7.83 16.27
C GLN A 43 -41.21 -7.83 15.08
N LEU A 44 -42.45 -7.41 15.27
CA LEU A 44 -43.45 -7.33 14.20
C LEU A 44 -43.00 -6.37 13.09
N GLN A 45 -42.48 -5.20 13.44
CA GLN A 45 -41.97 -4.24 12.44
C GLN A 45 -40.73 -4.76 11.71
N SER A 46 -39.86 -5.54 12.38
CA SER A 46 -38.71 -6.20 11.74
C SER A 46 -39.17 -7.22 10.70
N LEU A 47 -40.18 -8.04 11.02
CA LEU A 47 -40.76 -9.01 10.08
C LEU A 47 -41.44 -8.31 8.89
N GLN A 48 -42.12 -7.18 9.12
CA GLN A 48 -42.69 -6.37 8.03
C GLN A 48 -41.62 -5.81 7.09
N LEU A 49 -40.49 -5.34 7.63
CA LEU A 49 -39.35 -4.89 6.82
C LEU A 49 -38.73 -6.05 6.04
N LEU A 50 -38.56 -7.21 6.69
CA LEU A 50 -38.05 -8.40 6.03
C LEU A 50 -38.96 -8.82 4.88
N SER A 51 -40.29 -8.88 5.08
CA SER A 51 -41.25 -9.22 4.03
C SER A 51 -41.09 -8.29 2.81
N LYS A 52 -41.01 -6.98 3.05
CA LYS A 52 -40.82 -5.98 1.99
C LYS A 52 -39.48 -6.14 1.28
N GLN A 53 -38.40 -6.43 2.00
CA GLN A 53 -37.08 -6.65 1.36
C GLN A 53 -37.02 -7.96 0.59
N THR A 54 -37.67 -9.02 1.09
CA THR A 54 -37.79 -10.30 0.36
C THR A 54 -38.54 -10.12 -0.95
N GLU A 55 -39.68 -9.42 -0.94
CA GLU A 55 -40.42 -9.08 -2.17
C GLU A 55 -39.57 -8.28 -3.16
N ARG A 56 -38.79 -7.31 -2.68
CA ARG A 56 -37.86 -6.55 -3.54
C ARG A 56 -36.73 -7.42 -4.08
N TYR A 57 -36.17 -8.30 -3.26
CA TYR A 57 -35.06 -9.16 -3.61
C TYR A 57 -35.43 -10.19 -4.70
N THR A 58 -36.65 -10.73 -4.64
CA THR A 58 -37.17 -11.70 -5.63
C THR A 58 -37.80 -11.04 -6.86
N GLY A 59 -37.75 -9.71 -6.98
CA GLY A 59 -38.45 -8.99 -8.05
C GLY A 59 -39.97 -9.11 -7.99
N GLY A 60 -40.54 -9.50 -6.84
CA GLY A 60 -41.96 -9.75 -6.65
C GLY A 60 -42.46 -11.10 -7.17
N GLU A 61 -41.58 -11.96 -7.68
CA GLU A 61 -41.94 -13.25 -8.28
C GLU A 61 -42.20 -14.35 -7.25
N SER A 62 -41.70 -14.18 -6.02
CA SER A 62 -41.89 -15.13 -4.92
C SER A 62 -41.82 -14.43 -3.57
N SER A 63 -42.68 -14.85 -2.63
CA SER A 63 -42.62 -14.46 -1.22
C SER A 63 -41.79 -15.43 -0.36
N SER A 64 -41.26 -16.51 -0.96
CA SER A 64 -40.46 -17.52 -0.28
C SER A 64 -39.02 -17.49 -0.77
N VAL A 65 -38.10 -17.48 0.19
CA VAL A 65 -36.65 -17.57 -0.02
C VAL A 65 -36.06 -18.59 0.94
N LYS A 66 -34.82 -19.00 0.69
CA LYS A 66 -34.08 -19.85 1.64
C LYS A 66 -33.89 -19.12 2.98
N VAL A 67 -33.76 -19.89 4.06
CA VAL A 67 -33.59 -19.34 5.41
C VAL A 67 -32.33 -18.48 5.48
N GLU A 68 -31.25 -18.90 4.84
CA GLU A 68 -29.98 -18.17 4.78
C GLU A 68 -30.15 -16.80 4.09
N THR A 69 -30.93 -16.75 3.01
CA THR A 69 -31.27 -15.50 2.31
C THR A 69 -32.08 -14.57 3.22
N ALA A 70 -33.11 -15.09 3.90
CA ALA A 70 -33.91 -14.30 4.82
C ALA A 70 -33.08 -13.77 6.00
N GLN A 71 -32.13 -14.55 6.51
CA GLN A 71 -31.20 -14.14 7.56
C GLN A 71 -30.27 -13.01 7.07
N GLY A 72 -29.68 -13.13 5.88
CA GLY A 72 -28.83 -12.09 5.29
C GLY A 72 -29.60 -10.77 5.08
N LEU A 73 -30.83 -10.84 4.57
CA LEU A 73 -31.70 -9.67 4.43
C LEU A 73 -32.01 -9.01 5.79
N MET A 74 -32.30 -9.81 6.81
CA MET A 74 -32.53 -9.30 8.17
C MET A 74 -31.27 -8.64 8.75
N SER A 75 -30.10 -9.24 8.57
CA SER A 75 -28.81 -8.66 8.97
C SER A 75 -28.56 -7.31 8.28
N SER A 76 -28.84 -7.21 6.98
CA SER A 76 -28.75 -5.95 6.22
C SER A 76 -29.69 -4.87 6.77
N ILE A 77 -30.94 -5.24 7.11
CA ILE A 77 -31.91 -4.33 7.74
C ILE A 77 -31.40 -3.83 9.10
N PHE A 78 -30.97 -4.75 9.97
CA PHE A 78 -30.51 -4.42 11.32
C PHE A 78 -29.23 -3.59 11.31
N TYR A 79 -28.29 -3.90 10.42
CA TYR A 79 -27.10 -3.10 10.23
C TYR A 79 -27.44 -1.67 9.80
N SER A 80 -28.32 -1.52 8.80
CA SER A 80 -28.77 -0.21 8.33
C SER A 80 -29.41 0.60 9.46
N ILE A 81 -30.30 0.01 10.25
CA ILE A 81 -30.88 0.66 11.43
C ILE A 81 -29.80 1.00 12.47
N GLY A 82 -28.87 0.08 12.69
CA GLY A 82 -27.72 0.24 13.59
C GLY A 82 -26.88 1.47 13.28
N ILE A 83 -26.61 1.75 12.00
CA ILE A 83 -25.89 2.97 11.57
C ILE A 83 -26.58 4.24 12.07
N TYR A 84 -27.90 4.33 11.94
CA TYR A 84 -28.64 5.47 12.46
C TYR A 84 -28.55 5.56 13.99
N LEU A 85 -28.75 4.44 14.68
CA LEU A 85 -28.72 4.41 16.15
C LEU A 85 -27.33 4.79 16.70
N LYS A 86 -26.25 4.35 16.06
CA LYS A 86 -24.86 4.69 16.41
C LYS A 86 -24.52 6.17 16.23
N SER A 87 -25.27 6.88 15.38
CA SER A 87 -25.10 8.32 15.17
C SER A 87 -25.64 9.16 16.32
N LEU A 88 -26.46 8.57 17.18
CA LEU A 88 -27.00 9.26 18.34
C LEU A 88 -25.91 9.40 19.43
N PRO A 89 -25.93 10.47 20.23
CA PRO A 89 -24.87 10.76 21.20
C PRO A 89 -24.56 9.65 22.20
N ASP A 90 -25.58 8.90 22.62
CA ASP A 90 -25.45 7.83 23.60
C ASP A 90 -26.48 6.70 23.35
N PRO A 91 -26.26 5.49 23.91
CA PRO A 91 -27.17 4.36 23.74
C PRO A 91 -28.58 4.56 24.30
N ASP A 92 -28.77 5.42 25.30
CA ASP A 92 -30.10 5.62 25.88
C ASP A 92 -31.00 6.40 24.92
N LEU A 93 -30.44 7.39 24.20
CA LEU A 93 -31.13 8.06 23.09
C LEU A 93 -31.46 7.10 21.94
N ALA A 94 -30.65 6.07 21.72
CA ALA A 94 -30.96 5.03 20.74
C ALA A 94 -32.17 4.19 21.15
N ILE A 95 -32.35 3.92 22.45
CA ILE A 95 -33.56 3.27 22.97
C ILE A 95 -34.77 4.18 22.82
N GLU A 96 -34.66 5.46 23.19
CA GLU A 96 -35.74 6.44 23.01
C GLU A 96 -36.19 6.49 21.54
N ALA A 97 -35.23 6.51 20.60
CA ALA A 97 -35.53 6.47 19.18
C ALA A 97 -36.28 5.19 18.75
N LEU A 98 -35.94 4.03 19.31
CA LEU A 98 -36.67 2.76 19.07
C LEU A 98 -38.10 2.77 19.63
N GLN A 99 -38.35 3.55 20.68
CA GLN A 99 -39.68 3.68 21.28
C GLN A 99 -40.58 4.65 20.49
N GLU A 100 -40.01 5.78 20.07
CA GLU A 100 -40.75 6.90 19.46
C GLU A 100 -40.95 6.74 17.95
N LYS A 101 -39.97 6.18 17.23
CA LYS A 101 -39.97 6.11 15.77
C LYS A 101 -40.38 4.72 15.27
N THR A 102 -40.74 4.64 13.99
CA THR A 102 -40.95 3.35 13.33
C THR A 102 -39.61 2.77 12.86
N LEU A 103 -39.42 1.45 12.90
CA LEU A 103 -38.21 0.82 12.35
C LEU A 103 -38.04 1.13 10.86
N ALA A 104 -39.13 1.37 10.11
CA ALA A 104 -39.05 1.76 8.71
C ALA A 104 -38.39 3.14 8.52
N ASP A 105 -38.67 4.10 9.40
CA ASP A 105 -38.05 5.42 9.34
C ASP A 105 -36.59 5.37 9.80
N LEU A 106 -36.29 4.57 10.84
CA LEU A 106 -34.91 4.33 11.29
C LEU A 106 -34.09 3.65 10.18
N TYR A 107 -34.65 2.64 9.51
CA TYR A 107 -34.03 1.94 8.38
C TYR A 107 -33.75 2.88 7.22
N ARG A 108 -34.72 3.73 6.85
CA ARG A 108 -34.54 4.73 5.78
C ARG A 108 -33.44 5.73 6.13
N SER A 109 -33.44 6.23 7.37
CA SER A 109 -32.45 7.19 7.85
C SER A 109 -31.04 6.58 7.84
N GLY A 110 -30.91 5.35 8.35
CA GLY A 110 -29.64 4.64 8.39
C GLY A 110 -29.10 4.30 7.00
N LYS A 111 -29.96 3.89 6.06
CA LYS A 111 -29.56 3.71 4.66
C LYS A 111 -29.07 4.99 3.99
N GLN A 112 -29.71 6.12 4.27
CA GLN A 112 -29.27 7.41 3.76
C GLN A 112 -27.86 7.75 4.28
N MET A 113 -27.63 7.56 5.58
CA MET A 113 -26.31 7.76 6.19
C MET A 113 -25.25 6.82 5.62
N ALA A 114 -25.59 5.55 5.40
CA ALA A 114 -24.69 4.59 4.76
C ALA A 114 -24.31 5.01 3.34
N ARG A 115 -25.27 5.53 2.56
CA ARG A 115 -25.02 6.06 1.22
C ARG A 115 -24.06 7.25 1.25
N GLU A 116 -24.24 8.16 2.21
CA GLU A 116 -23.34 9.30 2.40
C GLU A 116 -21.92 8.87 2.78
N GLN A 117 -21.78 7.89 3.68
CA GLN A 117 -20.47 7.31 4.02
C GLN A 117 -19.82 6.64 2.82
N LEU A 118 -20.59 5.91 2.00
CA LEU A 118 -20.09 5.26 0.79
C LEU A 118 -19.52 6.28 -0.20
N ASN A 119 -20.24 7.39 -0.40
CA ASN A 119 -19.79 8.46 -1.29
C ASN A 119 -18.51 9.14 -0.78
N ARG A 120 -18.44 9.46 0.52
CA ARG A 120 -17.23 10.03 1.14
C ARG A 120 -16.04 9.08 1.04
N ALA A 121 -16.25 7.78 1.24
CA ALA A 121 -15.21 6.78 1.10
C ALA A 121 -14.66 6.71 -0.34
N ARG A 122 -15.54 6.82 -1.35
CA ARG A 122 -15.13 6.90 -2.76
C ARG A 122 -14.32 8.16 -3.07
N GLU A 123 -14.76 9.31 -2.56
CA GLU A 123 -14.03 10.58 -2.73
C GLU A 123 -12.63 10.49 -2.11
N LEU A 124 -12.52 9.93 -0.90
CA LEU A 124 -11.23 9.74 -0.25
C LEU A 124 -10.35 8.74 -1.00
N LEU A 125 -10.90 7.63 -1.50
CA LEU A 125 -10.12 6.69 -2.31
C LEU A 125 -9.60 7.36 -3.58
N SER A 126 -10.43 8.14 -4.27
CA SER A 126 -9.99 8.87 -5.45
C SER A 126 -8.86 9.86 -5.14
N ALA A 127 -8.93 10.56 -4.00
CA ALA A 127 -7.84 11.42 -3.54
C ALA A 127 -6.56 10.62 -3.24
N ILE A 128 -6.66 9.43 -2.63
CA ILE A 128 -5.52 8.53 -2.41
C ILE A 128 -4.90 8.07 -3.74
N GLN A 129 -5.72 7.73 -4.74
CA GLN A 129 -5.23 7.26 -6.03
C GLN A 129 -4.53 8.37 -6.82
N ASN A 130 -4.98 9.62 -6.71
CA ASN A 130 -4.44 10.76 -7.47
C ASN A 130 -3.26 11.45 -6.78
N ASP A 131 -3.36 11.67 -5.47
CA ASP A 131 -2.41 12.49 -4.69
C ASP A 131 -1.64 11.64 -3.65
N GLY A 132 -1.79 10.32 -3.71
CA GLY A 132 -1.25 9.41 -2.71
C GLY A 132 0.25 9.18 -2.79
N PHE A 133 0.72 8.45 -1.78
CA PHE A 133 2.11 8.07 -1.63
C PHE A 133 2.51 7.05 -2.73
N VAL A 134 3.50 7.39 -3.56
CA VAL A 134 4.05 6.50 -4.59
C VAL A 134 5.05 5.54 -3.94
N THR A 135 4.82 4.23 -4.10
CA THR A 135 5.63 3.18 -3.49
C THR A 135 5.59 1.90 -4.30
N ASP A 136 6.62 1.06 -4.18
CA ASP A 136 6.65 -0.29 -4.76
C ASP A 136 6.06 -1.35 -3.81
N HIS A 137 5.44 -0.93 -2.70
CA HIS A 137 4.86 -1.83 -1.71
C HIS A 137 3.59 -2.50 -2.27
N VAL A 138 3.69 -3.81 -2.55
CA VAL A 138 2.68 -4.58 -3.29
C VAL A 138 1.33 -4.54 -2.61
N ALA A 139 1.25 -4.94 -1.32
CA ALA A 139 -0.04 -4.96 -0.61
C ALA A 139 -0.74 -3.60 -0.54
N TYR A 140 0.02 -2.50 -0.43
CA TYR A 140 -0.53 -1.14 -0.44
C TYR A 140 -1.14 -0.83 -1.81
N ASN A 141 -0.39 -1.05 -2.88
CA ASN A 141 -0.85 -0.78 -4.24
C ASN A 141 -2.04 -1.66 -4.61
N ASP A 142 -1.99 -2.97 -4.33
CA ASP A 142 -3.09 -3.90 -4.60
C ASP A 142 -4.36 -3.50 -3.83
N THR A 143 -4.23 -3.11 -2.56
CA THR A 143 -5.37 -2.65 -1.77
C THR A 143 -5.98 -1.37 -2.34
N VAL A 144 -5.17 -0.39 -2.75
CA VAL A 144 -5.64 0.91 -3.26
C VAL A 144 -6.18 0.82 -4.69
N GLN A 145 -5.56 0.03 -5.55
CA GLN A 145 -5.89 -0.03 -6.99
C GLN A 145 -6.91 -1.11 -7.32
N GLU A 146 -6.97 -2.20 -6.56
CA GLU A 146 -7.84 -3.35 -6.87
C GLU A 146 -8.78 -3.70 -5.70
N GLY A 147 -8.25 -3.83 -4.48
CA GLY A 147 -8.99 -4.27 -3.31
C GLY A 147 -10.19 -3.37 -2.94
N LEU A 148 -9.93 -2.09 -2.72
CA LEU A 148 -10.96 -1.10 -2.38
C LEU A 148 -11.91 -0.82 -3.57
N PRO A 149 -11.45 -0.67 -4.83
CA PRO A 149 -12.35 -0.61 -5.99
C PRO A 149 -13.26 -1.85 -6.13
N GLY A 150 -12.74 -3.04 -5.81
CA GLY A 150 -13.50 -4.28 -5.75
C GLY A 150 -14.67 -4.21 -4.77
N PHE A 151 -14.43 -3.67 -3.57
CA PHE A 151 -15.52 -3.40 -2.61
C PHE A 151 -16.59 -2.50 -3.21
N PHE A 152 -16.23 -1.35 -3.78
CA PHE A 152 -17.22 -0.39 -4.28
C PHE A 152 -18.04 -0.91 -5.46
N SER A 153 -17.51 -1.90 -6.18
CA SER A 153 -18.16 -2.57 -7.30
C SER A 153 -19.11 -3.68 -6.84
N ALA A 154 -18.74 -4.43 -5.80
CA ALA A 154 -19.50 -5.58 -5.30
C ALA A 154 -20.47 -5.25 -4.15
N TYR A 155 -20.27 -4.12 -3.45
CA TYR A 155 -21.03 -3.80 -2.25
C TYR A 155 -22.51 -3.50 -2.52
N ASP A 156 -23.39 -4.30 -1.92
CA ASP A 156 -24.84 -4.18 -2.03
C ASP A 156 -25.43 -3.52 -0.78
N LEU A 157 -25.67 -2.21 -0.86
CA LEU A 157 -26.29 -1.44 0.21
C LEU A 157 -27.76 -1.81 0.48
N ASP A 158 -28.44 -2.45 -0.47
CA ASP A 158 -29.87 -2.72 -0.39
C ASP A 158 -30.14 -4.05 0.34
N PHE A 159 -29.40 -5.10 -0.03
CA PHE A 159 -29.68 -6.46 0.43
C PHE A 159 -28.57 -7.08 1.26
N ALA A 160 -27.35 -6.53 1.22
CA ALA A 160 -26.19 -7.06 1.95
C ALA A 160 -25.34 -5.95 2.59
N ALA A 161 -25.98 -4.93 3.18
CA ALA A 161 -25.28 -3.74 3.69
C ALA A 161 -24.24 -4.03 4.80
N HIS A 162 -24.38 -5.16 5.48
CA HIS A 162 -23.47 -5.60 6.54
C HIS A 162 -22.23 -6.31 6.01
N ASP A 163 -22.24 -6.74 4.74
CA ASP A 163 -21.12 -7.47 4.15
C ASP A 163 -20.02 -6.51 3.72
N THR A 164 -18.77 -6.95 3.87
CA THR A 164 -17.57 -6.21 3.45
C THR A 164 -16.87 -6.96 2.30
N PRO A 165 -17.43 -7.01 1.09
CA PRO A 165 -16.81 -7.72 -0.02
C PRO A 165 -15.50 -7.03 -0.44
N GLY A 166 -14.39 -7.74 -0.57
CA GLY A 166 -13.13 -7.17 -1.03
C GLY A 166 -11.90 -7.86 -0.41
N SER A 167 -10.73 -7.61 -0.98
CA SER A 167 -9.43 -8.03 -0.43
C SER A 167 -8.70 -6.79 0.06
N ILE A 168 -8.53 -6.67 1.37
CA ILE A 168 -7.84 -5.54 1.99
C ILE A 168 -6.65 -6.12 2.74
N ASP A 169 -5.53 -6.18 2.05
CA ASP A 169 -4.33 -6.88 2.51
C ASP A 169 -3.35 -5.92 3.22
N TYR A 170 -3.39 -4.62 2.88
CA TYR A 170 -2.54 -3.63 3.51
C TYR A 170 -2.98 -3.31 4.95
N PRO A 171 -2.11 -3.51 5.96
CA PRO A 171 -2.48 -3.21 7.34
C PRO A 171 -2.39 -1.70 7.63
N LEU A 172 -3.39 -1.18 8.34
CA LEU A 172 -3.31 0.15 8.97
C LEU A 172 -2.56 0.08 10.30
N SER A 173 -2.09 1.23 10.81
CA SER A 173 -1.52 1.25 12.14
C SER A 173 -2.57 0.90 13.22
N HIS A 174 -3.84 1.25 12.98
CA HIS A 174 -4.97 0.85 13.83
C HIS A 174 -6.16 0.49 12.96
N ASP A 175 -6.31 -0.80 12.69
CA ASP A 175 -7.40 -1.33 11.90
C ASP A 175 -8.74 -1.33 12.69
N PRO A 176 -9.84 -0.78 12.15
CA PRO A 176 -11.16 -0.79 12.79
C PRO A 176 -11.88 -2.15 12.65
N MET A 177 -11.26 -3.23 13.15
CA MET A 177 -11.74 -4.61 12.98
C MET A 177 -13.10 -4.91 13.64
N ASP A 178 -13.61 -4.02 14.48
CA ASP A 178 -14.92 -4.10 15.13
C ASP A 178 -16.07 -3.60 14.24
N LEU A 179 -15.76 -2.91 13.13
CA LEU A 179 -16.71 -2.43 12.15
C LEU A 179 -16.89 -3.41 10.98
N VAL A 180 -18.01 -3.29 10.27
CA VAL A 180 -18.31 -4.05 9.04
C VAL A 180 -18.98 -3.14 8.01
N GLY A 181 -19.14 -3.65 6.78
CA GLY A 181 -19.79 -2.96 5.67
C GLY A 181 -19.12 -1.62 5.34
N VAL A 182 -19.94 -0.64 4.96
CA VAL A 182 -19.45 0.70 4.61
C VAL A 182 -18.78 1.44 5.77
N GLU A 183 -19.16 1.18 7.02
CA GLU A 183 -18.54 1.82 8.19
C GLU A 183 -17.07 1.41 8.33
N TYR A 184 -16.76 0.13 8.12
CA TYR A 184 -15.39 -0.37 8.07
C TYR A 184 -14.60 0.34 6.95
N ILE A 185 -15.10 0.30 5.72
CA ILE A 185 -14.40 0.86 4.55
C ILE A 185 -14.20 2.36 4.68
N HIS A 186 -15.23 3.09 5.12
CA HIS A 186 -15.11 4.52 5.31
C HIS A 186 -14.07 4.84 6.39
N SER A 187 -14.06 4.14 7.53
CA SER A 187 -13.05 4.32 8.58
C SER A 187 -11.64 3.95 8.10
N TYR A 188 -11.52 2.83 7.37
CA TYR A 188 -10.26 2.36 6.80
C TYR A 188 -9.65 3.39 5.85
N VAL A 189 -10.41 3.82 4.83
CA VAL A 189 -9.94 4.79 3.83
C VAL A 189 -9.68 6.16 4.46
N GLN A 190 -10.48 6.56 5.46
CA GLN A 190 -10.26 7.80 6.22
C GLN A 190 -8.91 7.79 6.94
N LYS A 191 -8.57 6.68 7.60
CA LYS A 191 -7.26 6.51 8.26
C LYS A 191 -6.14 6.43 7.23
N LEU A 192 -6.27 5.61 6.19
CA LEU A 192 -5.27 5.45 5.13
C LEU A 192 -4.92 6.80 4.48
N PHE A 193 -5.93 7.61 4.16
CA PHE A 193 -5.71 8.95 3.61
C PHE A 193 -4.82 9.81 4.51
N ARG A 194 -5.04 9.79 5.83
CA ARG A 194 -4.31 10.61 6.79
C ARG A 194 -2.91 10.06 7.08
N GLU A 195 -2.78 8.73 7.10
CA GLU A 195 -1.49 8.05 7.13
C GLU A 195 -0.63 8.47 5.92
N ASN A 196 -1.21 8.52 4.73
CA ASN A 196 -0.54 9.02 3.52
C ASN A 196 -0.16 10.50 3.64
N GLN A 197 -1.08 11.36 4.11
CA GLN A 197 -0.79 12.78 4.31
C GLN A 197 0.39 12.99 5.26
N PHE A 198 0.53 12.16 6.30
CA PHE A 198 1.69 12.21 7.17
C PHE A 198 2.98 11.74 6.47
N CYS A 199 2.94 10.63 5.73
CA CYS A 199 4.10 10.16 4.97
C CYS A 199 4.59 11.20 3.96
N LEU A 200 3.68 11.93 3.31
CA LEU A 200 4.01 12.99 2.34
C LEU A 200 4.74 14.19 2.95
N LEU A 201 4.84 14.31 4.28
CA LEU A 201 5.65 15.34 4.96
C LEU A 201 7.15 15.06 4.88
N PHE A 202 7.55 13.85 4.47
CA PHE A 202 8.95 13.41 4.42
C PHE A 202 9.43 13.20 2.98
N PRO A 203 10.73 13.38 2.71
CA PRO A 203 11.27 13.13 1.38
C PRO A 203 11.06 11.66 0.95
N PRO A 204 10.55 11.39 -0.28
CA PRO A 204 10.30 10.01 -0.74
C PRO A 204 11.53 9.10 -0.66
N GLN A 205 12.72 9.65 -0.94
CA GLN A 205 13.98 8.90 -0.84
C GLN A 205 14.32 8.48 0.60
N GLU A 206 13.95 9.26 1.61
CA GLU A 206 14.16 8.90 3.00
C GLU A 206 13.23 7.77 3.43
N ILE A 207 11.96 7.80 2.97
CA ILE A 207 11.02 6.70 3.22
C ILE A 207 11.51 5.42 2.53
N LEU A 208 11.97 5.51 1.28
CA LEU A 208 12.55 4.37 0.56
C LEU A 208 13.74 3.77 1.31
N ARG A 209 14.66 4.60 1.81
CA ARG A 209 15.82 4.14 2.60
C ARG A 209 15.41 3.52 3.93
N LEU A 210 14.38 4.07 4.57
CA LEU A 210 13.80 3.50 5.79
C LEU A 210 13.22 2.11 5.54
N LEU A 211 12.41 1.95 4.49
CA LEU A 211 11.79 0.67 4.13
C LEU A 211 12.85 -0.38 3.77
N ASN A 212 13.85 -0.02 2.97
CA ASN A 212 15.00 -0.90 2.68
C ASN A 212 15.82 -1.24 3.94
N GLY A 213 15.97 -0.28 4.86
CA GLY A 213 16.64 -0.49 6.13
C GLY A 213 15.92 -1.53 7.00
N TYR A 214 14.58 -1.54 6.93
CA TYR A 214 13.72 -2.50 7.60
C TYR A 214 13.87 -3.90 7.00
N SER A 215 13.77 -4.02 5.68
CA SER A 215 13.96 -5.27 4.93
C SER A 215 14.34 -5.00 3.49
N GLU A 216 15.22 -5.82 2.92
CA GLU A 216 15.56 -5.78 1.49
C GLU A 216 14.39 -6.24 0.60
N HIS A 217 13.45 -7.00 1.17
CA HIS A 217 12.22 -7.46 0.51
C HIS A 217 10.99 -6.72 1.05
N TYR A 218 11.13 -5.44 1.40
CA TYR A 218 10.02 -4.69 2.00
C TYR A 218 8.78 -4.62 1.11
N GLN A 219 8.94 -4.74 -0.23
CA GLN A 219 7.82 -4.65 -1.17
C GLN A 219 6.75 -5.70 -0.92
N ASP A 220 7.15 -6.89 -0.46
CA ASP A 220 6.29 -8.06 -0.28
C ASP A 220 5.79 -8.23 1.16
N LEU A 221 6.18 -7.35 2.08
CA LEU A 221 5.81 -7.45 3.49
C LEU A 221 4.42 -6.87 3.74
N LEU A 222 3.67 -7.43 4.69
CA LEU A 222 2.44 -6.82 5.20
C LEU A 222 2.78 -5.89 6.37
N VAL A 223 3.36 -4.73 6.07
CA VAL A 223 3.74 -3.73 7.07
C VAL A 223 3.12 -2.38 6.80
N ASN A 224 2.73 -1.69 7.87
CA ASN A 224 2.20 -0.34 7.76
C ASN A 224 3.34 0.68 7.59
N ILE A 225 3.42 1.31 6.41
CA ILE A 225 4.45 2.29 6.03
C ILE A 225 4.43 3.48 6.98
N PHE A 226 3.24 4.03 7.26
CA PHE A 226 3.06 5.15 8.20
C PHE A 226 3.63 4.84 9.59
N GLY A 227 3.40 3.63 10.11
CA GLY A 227 3.89 3.20 11.40
C GLY A 227 5.43 3.18 11.44
N LEU A 228 6.09 2.73 10.38
CA LEU A 228 7.55 2.78 10.26
C LEU A 228 8.05 4.23 10.20
N VAL A 229 7.45 5.06 9.34
CA VAL A 229 7.80 6.47 9.18
C VAL A 229 7.65 7.24 10.50
N LEU A 230 6.50 7.09 11.18
CA LEU A 230 6.25 7.72 12.47
C LEU A 230 7.23 7.25 13.55
N THR A 231 7.52 5.95 13.60
CA THR A 231 8.48 5.40 14.57
C THR A 231 9.86 6.05 14.39
N ASN A 232 10.35 6.15 13.15
CA ASN A 232 11.63 6.78 12.88
C ASN A 232 11.63 8.31 13.05
N ALA A 233 10.51 8.98 12.79
CA ALA A 233 10.35 10.41 13.07
C ALA A 233 10.43 10.69 14.57
N ILE A 234 9.76 9.88 15.40
CA ILE A 234 9.87 9.93 16.87
C ILE A 234 11.31 9.65 17.30
N GLY A 235 11.97 8.64 16.72
CA GLY A 235 13.37 8.33 16.99
C GLY A 235 14.30 9.52 16.70
N SER A 236 14.10 10.17 15.55
CA SER A 236 14.89 11.34 15.14
C SER A 236 14.69 12.52 16.09
N LEU A 237 13.44 12.80 16.47
CA LEU A 237 13.11 13.81 17.48
C LEU A 237 13.78 13.50 18.82
N LEU A 238 13.68 12.26 19.29
CA LEU A 238 14.27 11.83 20.55
C LEU A 238 15.81 11.90 20.52
N ALA A 239 16.43 11.67 19.36
CA ALA A 239 17.86 11.83 19.10
C ALA A 239 18.30 13.29 18.92
N ARG A 240 17.38 14.27 19.08
CA ARG A 240 17.61 15.71 18.85
C ARG A 240 18.01 16.06 17.42
N LYS A 241 17.55 15.25 16.45
CA LYS A 241 17.66 15.53 15.02
C LYS A 241 16.43 16.31 14.53
N SER A 242 16.49 16.75 13.28
CA SER A 242 15.36 17.43 12.62
C SER A 242 14.12 16.52 12.59
N PRO A 243 12.92 17.03 12.93
CA PRO A 243 11.68 16.26 12.84
C PRO A 243 11.26 15.97 11.38
N PHE A 244 11.87 16.65 10.41
CA PHE A 244 11.62 16.48 8.96
C PHE A 244 12.52 15.41 8.33
N SER A 245 13.37 14.76 9.13
CA SER A 245 14.24 13.68 8.64
C SER A 245 13.97 12.39 9.41
N LEU A 246 14.03 11.28 8.69
CA LEU A 246 13.93 9.92 9.18
C LEU A 246 15.33 9.29 9.38
N LYS A 247 16.39 10.04 9.04
CA LYS A 247 17.78 9.56 9.05
C LYS A 247 18.27 9.34 10.47
N LEU A 248 18.34 8.07 10.84
CA LEU A 248 19.06 7.59 12.00
C LEU A 248 20.36 6.90 11.57
N GLU A 249 21.43 7.19 12.30
CA GLU A 249 22.76 6.62 12.14
C GLU A 249 23.04 5.66 13.32
N PRO A 250 23.99 4.72 13.18
CA PRO A 250 24.33 3.79 14.27
C PRO A 250 24.68 4.49 15.60
N SER A 251 25.27 5.69 15.54
CA SER A 251 25.56 6.52 16.73
C SER A 251 24.29 7.00 17.44
N ASP A 252 23.21 7.26 16.71
CA ASP A 252 21.94 7.69 17.31
C ASP A 252 21.27 6.54 18.05
N SER A 253 21.40 5.30 17.56
CA SER A 253 20.89 4.13 18.26
C SER A 253 21.51 3.98 19.66
N LEU A 254 22.81 4.31 19.80
CA LEU A 254 23.48 4.33 21.11
C LEU A 254 22.93 5.44 22.02
N TYR A 255 22.77 6.65 21.47
CA TYR A 255 22.20 7.77 22.20
C TYR A 255 20.75 7.50 22.66
N LEU A 256 19.90 7.02 21.76
CA LEU A 256 18.51 6.65 22.04
C LEU A 256 18.46 5.56 23.11
N ARG A 257 19.33 4.56 23.03
CA ARG A 257 19.42 3.52 24.06
C ARG A 257 19.74 4.11 25.43
N GLN A 258 20.74 4.98 25.53
CA GLN A 258 21.08 5.64 26.80
C GLN A 258 19.91 6.49 27.33
N LYS A 259 19.27 7.29 26.47
CA LYS A 259 18.14 8.17 26.83
C LYS A 259 16.90 7.37 27.28
N LEU A 260 16.60 6.26 26.62
CA LEU A 260 15.44 5.43 26.92
C LEU A 260 15.69 4.48 28.10
N SER A 261 16.96 4.17 28.41
CA SER A 261 17.31 3.33 29.56
C SER A 261 17.00 3.99 30.90
N SER A 262 16.87 5.32 30.97
CA SER A 262 16.38 6.01 32.16
C SER A 262 14.85 5.98 32.32
N HIS A 263 14.12 5.44 31.34
CA HIS A 263 12.65 5.37 31.28
C HIS A 263 12.16 3.92 31.10
N GLN A 264 12.79 2.94 31.75
CA GLN A 264 12.47 1.51 31.55
C GLN A 264 11.08 1.10 32.06
N THR A 265 10.49 1.86 32.98
CA THR A 265 9.15 1.60 33.49
C THR A 265 8.09 2.11 32.50
N LYS A 266 6.94 1.43 32.46
CA LYS A 266 5.89 1.70 31.47
C LYS A 266 5.41 3.16 31.48
N ALA A 267 5.02 3.68 32.65
CA ALA A 267 4.41 5.01 32.74
C ALA A 267 5.35 6.14 32.25
N PRO A 268 6.61 6.26 32.70
CA PRO A 268 7.52 7.28 32.18
C PRO A 268 7.82 7.18 30.69
N LEU A 269 7.82 5.97 30.11
CA LEU A 269 8.01 5.79 28.67
C LEU A 269 6.77 6.22 27.88
N ASP A 270 5.59 5.86 28.35
CA ASP A 270 4.32 6.25 27.74
C ASP A 270 4.18 7.79 27.73
N ASP A 271 4.53 8.45 28.84
CA ASP A 271 4.54 9.91 28.95
C ASP A 271 5.55 10.55 27.97
N LEU A 272 6.78 10.02 27.89
CA LEU A 272 7.80 10.49 26.96
C LEU A 272 7.35 10.36 25.49
N LEU A 273 6.73 9.24 25.13
CA LEU A 273 6.24 9.00 23.76
C LEU A 273 5.05 9.92 23.43
N HIS A 274 4.16 10.15 24.40
CA HIS A 274 3.06 11.10 24.24
C HIS A 274 3.56 12.53 24.05
N GLU A 275 4.54 12.97 24.84
CA GLU A 275 5.20 14.27 24.67
C GLU A 275 5.91 14.40 23.32
N ALA A 276 6.64 13.35 22.91
CA ALA A 276 7.31 13.32 21.61
C ALA A 276 6.32 13.38 20.45
N ALA A 277 5.20 12.65 20.52
CA ALA A 277 4.13 12.71 19.52
C ALA A 277 3.52 14.12 19.41
N ARG A 278 3.25 14.76 20.55
CA ARG A 278 2.72 16.12 20.61
C ARG A 278 3.70 17.13 20.02
N GLU A 279 4.98 17.04 20.40
CA GLU A 279 6.04 17.91 19.88
C GLU A 279 6.23 17.71 18.37
N LEU A 280 6.22 16.46 17.90
CA LEU A 280 6.29 16.15 16.47
C LEU A 280 5.15 16.80 15.69
N CYS A 281 3.91 16.69 16.18
CA CYS A 281 2.75 17.34 15.55
C CYS A 281 2.91 18.86 15.49
N GLN A 282 3.45 19.50 16.54
CA GLN A 282 3.69 20.94 16.57
C GLN A 282 4.76 21.36 15.56
N GLN A 283 5.90 20.65 15.52
CA GLN A 283 7.01 21.01 14.63
C GLN A 283 6.67 20.77 13.15
N LEU A 284 5.93 19.69 12.86
CA LEU A 284 5.41 19.39 11.51
C LEU A 284 4.17 20.22 11.12
N LYS A 285 3.69 21.11 12.01
CA LYS A 285 2.51 21.97 11.78
C LYS A 285 1.23 21.19 11.41
N ILE A 286 1.05 20.01 11.98
CA ILE A 286 -0.13 19.18 11.74
C ILE A 286 -1.31 19.81 12.50
N SER A 287 -2.31 20.31 11.79
CA SER A 287 -3.52 20.91 12.37
C SER A 287 -4.72 19.96 12.41
N ASP A 288 -4.71 18.88 11.64
CA ASP A 288 -5.79 17.88 11.63
C ASP A 288 -5.83 17.13 12.97
N ARG A 289 -6.90 17.33 13.74
CA ARG A 289 -7.07 16.75 15.08
C ARG A 289 -7.15 15.23 15.06
N PHE A 290 -7.75 14.65 14.01
CA PHE A 290 -7.83 13.19 13.89
C PHE A 290 -6.44 12.60 13.67
N LEU A 291 -5.63 13.21 12.79
CA LEU A 291 -4.26 12.76 12.55
C LEU A 291 -3.39 12.91 13.80
N GLN A 292 -3.54 14.00 14.56
CA GLN A 292 -2.85 14.15 15.87
C GLN A 292 -3.20 13.01 16.84
N GLU A 293 -4.48 12.65 16.95
CA GLU A 293 -4.94 11.55 17.82
C GLU A 293 -4.45 10.18 17.32
N HIS A 294 -4.46 9.97 16.00
CA HIS A 294 -3.94 8.75 15.38
C HIS A 294 -2.43 8.59 15.60
N ILE A 295 -1.66 9.67 15.48
CA ILE A 295 -0.22 9.71 15.79
C ILE A 295 0.01 9.39 17.26
N ALA A 296 -0.73 10.00 18.18
CA ALA A 296 -0.57 9.77 19.61
C ALA A 296 -0.87 8.31 20.00
N THR A 297 -1.95 7.74 19.46
CA THR A 297 -2.30 6.33 19.68
C THR A 297 -1.21 5.39 19.14
N THR A 298 -0.67 5.70 17.96
CA THR A 298 0.41 4.90 17.34
C THR A 298 1.71 4.98 18.13
N ALA A 299 2.08 6.17 18.60
CA ALA A 299 3.23 6.38 19.46
C ALA A 299 3.11 5.59 20.77
N ALA A 300 1.93 5.59 21.40
CA ALA A 300 1.68 4.81 22.62
C ALA A 300 1.87 3.30 22.39
N GLY A 301 1.52 2.79 21.21
CA GLY A 301 1.75 1.41 20.79
C GLY A 301 3.22 1.00 20.70
N LEU A 302 4.16 1.96 20.63
CA LEU A 302 5.60 1.68 20.56
C LEU A 302 6.20 1.26 21.90
N SER A 303 5.60 1.67 23.02
CA SER A 303 6.10 1.40 24.38
C SER A 303 6.49 -0.06 24.65
N PRO A 304 5.61 -1.07 24.42
CA PRO A 304 5.98 -2.47 24.61
C PRO A 304 7.13 -2.92 23.69
N ARG A 305 7.17 -2.46 22.43
CA ARG A 305 8.24 -2.79 21.48
C ARG A 305 9.58 -2.20 21.91
N ILE A 306 9.59 -0.95 22.35
CA ILE A 306 10.80 -0.27 22.85
C ILE A 306 11.33 -0.97 24.10
N ARG A 307 10.48 -1.31 25.07
CA ARG A 307 10.93 -2.02 26.29
C ARG A 307 11.59 -3.35 25.96
N LEU A 308 10.94 -4.16 25.11
CA LEU A 308 11.51 -5.42 24.65
C LEU A 308 12.84 -5.22 23.90
N ALA A 309 12.94 -4.20 23.05
CA ALA A 309 14.16 -3.89 22.32
C ALA A 309 15.30 -3.39 23.21
N LEU A 310 15.00 -2.71 24.32
CA LEU A 310 15.98 -2.31 25.33
C LEU A 310 16.51 -3.53 26.10
N GLU A 311 15.63 -4.44 26.50
CA GLU A 311 15.98 -5.69 27.20
C GLU A 311 16.88 -6.58 26.34
N THR A 312 16.53 -6.74 25.06
CA THR A 312 17.27 -7.57 24.09
C THR A 312 18.46 -6.88 23.43
N ARG A 313 18.68 -5.58 23.72
CA ARG A 313 19.71 -4.72 23.10
C ARG A 313 19.57 -4.57 21.58
N GLN A 314 18.36 -4.71 21.05
CA GLN A 314 18.04 -4.64 19.63
C GLN A 314 17.25 -3.37 19.27
N LEU A 315 17.61 -2.22 19.84
CA LEU A 315 16.87 -0.97 19.61
C LEU A 315 16.78 -0.56 18.12
N ALA A 316 17.74 -1.00 17.30
CA ALA A 316 17.74 -0.83 15.86
C ALA A 316 16.60 -1.59 15.13
N SER A 317 15.90 -2.52 15.79
CA SER A 317 14.69 -3.17 15.25
C SER A 317 13.42 -2.34 15.43
N VAL A 318 13.47 -1.30 16.27
CA VAL A 318 12.39 -0.32 16.45
C VAL A 318 12.72 0.96 15.71
N PHE A 319 13.87 1.56 16.01
CA PHE A 319 14.37 2.77 15.36
C PHE A 319 15.39 2.38 14.30
N ILE A 320 14.95 2.28 13.05
CA ILE A 320 15.70 1.66 11.96
C ILE A 320 16.77 2.64 11.48
N PRO A 321 18.07 2.36 11.66
CA PRO A 321 19.10 3.18 11.06
C PRO A 321 19.02 3.05 9.53
N PHE A 322 19.33 4.13 8.81
CA PHE A 322 19.52 3.99 7.37
C PHE A 322 20.68 3.05 7.16
N ARG A 323 20.42 1.93 6.48
CA ARG A 323 21.52 1.19 5.87
C ARG A 323 22.13 2.15 4.86
N GLU A 324 23.44 2.33 4.93
CA GLU A 324 24.14 2.78 3.73
C GLU A 324 23.68 1.83 2.64
N ALA A 325 23.05 2.35 1.58
CA ALA A 325 22.88 1.54 0.39
C ALA A 325 24.26 0.93 0.12
N PRO A 326 24.39 -0.39 -0.12
CA PRO A 326 25.65 -0.91 -0.60
C PRO A 326 26.06 0.05 -1.70
N VAL A 327 27.24 0.66 -1.58
CA VAL A 327 27.71 1.67 -2.53
C VAL A 327 27.44 1.04 -3.89
N GLN A 328 26.39 1.50 -4.58
CA GLN A 328 26.21 1.14 -5.96
C GLN A 328 27.42 1.83 -6.55
N ASN A 329 28.49 1.06 -6.75
CA ASN A 329 29.60 1.46 -7.57
C ASN A 329 28.98 1.59 -8.97
N LEU A 330 28.24 2.69 -9.17
CA LEU A 330 27.67 3.06 -10.43
C LEU A 330 28.88 3.27 -11.30
N VAL A 331 29.16 2.28 -12.14
CA VAL A 331 30.18 2.43 -13.16
C VAL A 331 29.57 3.42 -14.14
N GLN A 332 30.07 4.66 -14.11
CA GLN A 332 29.78 5.61 -15.17
C GLN A 332 30.38 5.04 -16.45
N PHE A 333 29.50 4.66 -17.38
CA PHE A 333 29.91 4.22 -18.69
C PHE A 333 30.04 5.45 -19.60
N GLU A 334 31.26 5.75 -20.02
CA GLU A 334 31.51 6.64 -21.14
C GLU A 334 31.62 5.79 -22.40
N ASP A 335 30.71 6.00 -23.34
CA ASP A 335 30.74 5.30 -24.62
C ASP A 335 31.93 5.74 -25.46
N GLY A 336 32.40 4.86 -26.33
CA GLY A 336 33.44 5.19 -27.30
C GLY A 336 32.98 6.24 -28.31
N VAL A 337 33.94 6.78 -29.07
CA VAL A 337 33.64 7.75 -30.13
C VAL A 337 32.87 7.04 -31.24
N LYS A 338 31.64 7.49 -31.50
CA LYS A 338 30.83 7.02 -32.63
C LYS A 338 31.54 7.30 -33.94
N LEU A 339 31.58 6.33 -34.84
CA LEU A 339 32.08 6.51 -36.20
C LEU A 339 31.20 7.51 -36.98
N SER A 340 31.81 8.21 -37.94
CA SER A 340 31.04 8.98 -38.92
C SER A 340 30.24 8.04 -39.83
N ASP A 341 29.07 8.46 -40.29
CA ASP A 341 28.20 7.67 -41.18
C ASP A 341 28.93 7.05 -42.39
N ASP A 342 29.88 7.79 -43.00
CA ASP A 342 30.64 7.30 -44.16
C ASP A 342 31.62 6.18 -43.78
N ALA A 343 32.33 6.34 -42.65
CA ALA A 343 33.24 5.31 -42.13
C ALA A 343 32.47 4.05 -41.68
N PHE A 344 31.35 4.25 -40.98
CA PHE A 344 30.49 3.15 -40.53
C PHE A 344 29.92 2.35 -41.72
N ARG A 345 29.46 3.04 -42.78
CA ARG A 345 28.99 2.36 -44.00
C ARG A 345 30.09 1.55 -44.69
N GLY A 346 31.30 2.09 -44.76
CA GLY A 346 32.45 1.36 -45.32
C GLY A 346 32.72 0.05 -44.58
N ILE A 347 32.66 0.08 -43.24
CA ILE A 347 32.84 -1.11 -42.39
C ILE A 347 31.67 -2.09 -42.57
N LEU A 348 30.42 -1.62 -42.64
CA LEU A 348 29.27 -2.50 -42.90
C LEU A 348 29.39 -3.23 -44.23
N ASP A 349 29.83 -2.54 -45.28
CA ASP A 349 30.03 -3.15 -46.60
C ASP A 349 31.17 -4.19 -46.56
N GLU A 350 32.26 -3.92 -45.84
CA GLU A 350 33.35 -4.89 -45.63
C GLU A 350 32.87 -6.14 -44.89
N ILE A 351 32.06 -5.98 -43.83
CA ILE A 351 31.48 -7.10 -43.07
C ILE A 351 30.52 -7.91 -43.94
N ARG A 352 29.76 -7.25 -44.85
CA ARG A 352 28.86 -7.94 -45.79
C ARG A 352 29.60 -8.77 -46.83
N GLU A 353 30.77 -8.31 -47.29
CA GLU A 353 31.59 -9.04 -48.25
C GLU A 353 32.32 -10.24 -47.60
N CYS A 354 32.49 -10.21 -46.28
CA CYS A 354 33.07 -11.30 -45.51
C CYS A 354 32.14 -12.52 -45.42
N ARG A 355 32.64 -13.69 -45.85
CA ARG A 355 31.91 -14.98 -45.75
C ARG A 355 32.30 -15.81 -44.54
N ASP A 356 33.36 -15.42 -43.84
CA ASP A 356 33.89 -16.14 -42.68
C ASP A 356 33.59 -15.37 -41.39
N LEU A 357 33.06 -16.08 -40.40
CA LEU A 357 32.68 -15.52 -39.11
C LEU A 357 33.90 -14.98 -38.34
N SER A 358 35.06 -15.64 -38.45
CA SER A 358 36.27 -15.19 -37.74
C SER A 358 36.79 -13.87 -38.32
N ALA A 359 36.70 -13.70 -39.64
CA ALA A 359 37.01 -12.43 -40.31
C ALA A 359 36.04 -11.32 -39.87
N LYS A 360 34.72 -11.58 -39.83
CA LYS A 360 33.73 -10.61 -39.35
C LYS A 360 34.02 -10.16 -37.91
N ILE A 361 34.27 -11.11 -37.01
CA ILE A 361 34.62 -10.82 -35.60
C ILE A 361 35.87 -9.93 -35.52
N THR A 362 36.88 -10.22 -36.34
CA THR A 362 38.13 -9.45 -36.37
C THR A 362 37.89 -7.99 -36.76
N ILE A 363 37.04 -7.75 -37.78
CA ILE A 363 36.67 -6.39 -38.19
C ILE A 363 35.91 -5.68 -37.07
N ILE A 364 34.92 -6.33 -36.46
CA ILE A 364 34.12 -5.76 -35.38
C ILE A 364 35.01 -5.34 -34.20
N GLN A 365 35.94 -6.19 -33.79
CA GLN A 365 36.83 -5.90 -32.65
C GLN A 365 37.84 -4.78 -32.93
N ASN A 366 38.30 -4.65 -34.17
CA ASN A 366 39.30 -3.67 -34.55
C ASN A 366 38.71 -2.30 -34.87
N GLU A 367 37.50 -2.25 -35.41
CA GLU A 367 36.94 -1.03 -36.00
C GLU A 367 35.75 -0.45 -35.20
N LEU A 368 35.03 -1.27 -34.42
CA LEU A 368 33.89 -0.80 -33.62
C LEU A 368 34.29 -0.62 -32.16
N HIS A 369 34.27 0.63 -31.72
CA HIS A 369 34.68 1.02 -30.36
C HIS A 369 33.58 1.68 -29.54
N SER A 370 32.39 1.89 -30.12
CA SER A 370 31.23 2.43 -29.40
C SER A 370 30.09 1.40 -29.32
N LEU A 371 29.37 1.42 -28.20
CA LEU A 371 28.16 0.63 -27.98
C LEU A 371 27.08 1.01 -29.00
N VAL A 372 27.00 2.29 -29.37
CA VAL A 372 26.08 2.75 -30.42
C VAL A 372 26.37 2.06 -31.75
N ASP A 373 27.62 2.05 -32.21
CA ASP A 373 27.98 1.42 -33.49
C ASP A 373 27.80 -0.11 -33.42
N LEU A 374 28.01 -0.73 -32.25
CA LEU A 374 27.73 -2.15 -32.05
C LEU A 374 26.24 -2.48 -32.16
N VAL A 375 25.36 -1.67 -31.57
CA VAL A 375 23.91 -1.84 -31.70
C VAL A 375 23.47 -1.58 -33.14
N ASP A 376 23.97 -0.51 -33.77
CA ASP A 376 23.67 -0.18 -35.17
C ASP A 376 24.12 -1.33 -36.11
N LEU A 377 25.24 -2.00 -35.82
CA LEU A 377 25.70 -3.19 -36.55
C LEU A 377 24.75 -4.39 -36.37
N LEU A 378 24.34 -4.67 -35.13
CA LEU A 378 23.41 -5.78 -34.82
C LEU A 378 22.05 -5.59 -35.51
N GLU A 379 21.66 -4.35 -35.77
CA GLU A 379 20.47 -3.99 -36.54
C GLU A 379 20.72 -3.91 -38.06
N GLY A 380 21.99 -3.94 -38.48
CA GLY A 380 22.48 -3.55 -39.81
C GLY A 380 22.49 -4.62 -40.90
N TYR A 381 21.65 -5.66 -40.88
CA TYR A 381 21.58 -6.72 -41.93
C TYR A 381 22.94 -7.31 -42.37
N CYS A 382 23.92 -7.39 -41.46
CA CYS A 382 25.26 -7.93 -41.76
C CYS A 382 25.57 -9.25 -41.02
N ILE A 383 24.72 -9.60 -40.04
CA ILE A 383 24.90 -10.72 -39.11
C ILE A 383 23.61 -11.56 -39.14
N PHE A 384 23.76 -12.87 -39.26
CA PHE A 384 22.63 -13.79 -39.38
C PHE A 384 22.80 -15.06 -38.51
N ASP A 385 21.69 -15.58 -37.98
CA ASP A 385 21.60 -16.88 -37.32
C ASP A 385 22.69 -17.16 -36.26
N GLU A 386 23.57 -18.13 -36.53
CA GLU A 386 24.60 -18.59 -35.60
C GLU A 386 25.74 -17.56 -35.43
N GLU A 387 25.85 -16.59 -36.34
CA GLU A 387 26.86 -15.53 -36.27
C GLU A 387 26.67 -14.65 -35.02
N PHE A 388 25.42 -14.44 -34.58
CA PHE A 388 25.12 -13.72 -33.34
C PHE A 388 25.77 -14.36 -32.11
N ALA A 389 25.66 -15.69 -31.99
CA ALA A 389 26.24 -16.40 -30.86
C ALA A 389 27.78 -16.31 -30.87
N GLY A 390 28.40 -16.40 -32.05
CA GLY A 390 29.84 -16.23 -32.22
C GLY A 390 30.33 -14.84 -31.83
N ILE A 391 29.59 -13.80 -32.21
CA ILE A 391 29.91 -12.41 -31.83
C ILE A 391 29.72 -12.21 -30.32
N PHE A 392 28.60 -12.62 -29.74
CA PHE A 392 28.35 -12.49 -28.29
C PHE A 392 29.36 -13.25 -27.44
N GLN A 393 29.91 -14.36 -27.94
CA GLN A 393 30.96 -15.10 -27.24
C GLN A 393 32.27 -14.32 -27.12
N THR A 394 32.52 -13.38 -28.04
CA THR A 394 33.74 -12.55 -28.04
C THR A 394 33.62 -11.34 -27.12
N LEU A 395 32.41 -10.99 -26.69
CA LEU A 395 32.14 -9.89 -25.79
C LEU A 395 32.48 -10.26 -24.34
N GLY A 396 33.05 -9.30 -23.62
CA GLY A 396 33.28 -9.37 -22.18
C GLY A 396 31.99 -9.20 -21.37
N ASP A 397 32.12 -9.40 -20.06
CA ASP A 397 30.99 -9.31 -19.13
C ASP A 397 30.38 -7.90 -19.08
N MET A 398 31.18 -6.86 -19.37
CA MET A 398 30.73 -5.46 -19.42
C MET A 398 29.92 -5.14 -20.68
N GLU A 399 30.40 -5.51 -21.88
CA GLU A 399 29.64 -5.25 -23.12
C GLU A 399 28.32 -6.01 -23.13
N LEU A 400 28.31 -7.25 -22.62
CA LEU A 400 27.08 -8.02 -22.47
C LEU A 400 26.11 -7.39 -21.47
N ALA A 401 26.61 -6.81 -20.36
CA ALA A 401 25.78 -6.09 -19.40
C ALA A 401 25.16 -4.82 -19.98
N LEU A 402 25.93 -4.09 -20.80
CA LEU A 402 25.46 -2.89 -21.51
C LEU A 402 24.38 -3.23 -22.54
N LEU A 403 24.57 -4.30 -23.32
CA LEU A 403 23.55 -4.79 -24.26
C LEU A 403 22.30 -5.31 -23.52
N ALA A 404 22.47 -6.00 -22.39
CA ALA A 404 21.36 -6.48 -21.58
C ALA A 404 20.49 -5.33 -21.03
N ARG A 405 21.08 -4.17 -20.68
CA ARG A 405 20.33 -2.97 -20.28
C ARG A 405 19.50 -2.35 -21.41
N LYS A 406 19.85 -2.59 -22.67
CA LYS A 406 19.08 -2.14 -23.84
C LYS A 406 17.91 -3.07 -24.17
N LEU A 407 17.79 -4.21 -23.48
CA LEU A 407 16.66 -5.10 -23.64
C LEU A 407 15.39 -4.49 -23.02
N PRO A 408 14.24 -4.56 -23.70
CA PRO A 408 12.97 -4.11 -23.14
C PRO A 408 12.53 -5.02 -21.97
N THR A 409 11.87 -4.43 -20.98
CA THR A 409 11.42 -5.07 -19.73
C THR A 409 10.14 -5.91 -19.87
N TYR A 410 9.46 -5.80 -21.01
CA TYR A 410 8.27 -6.56 -21.37
C TYR A 410 8.45 -7.26 -22.71
N ASP A 411 7.54 -8.17 -23.04
CA ASP A 411 7.58 -8.93 -24.29
C ASP A 411 7.21 -8.03 -25.47
N THR A 412 8.14 -7.81 -26.39
CA THR A 412 8.05 -6.80 -27.46
C THR A 412 7.45 -7.31 -28.77
N ASP A 413 6.95 -8.54 -28.79
CA ASP A 413 6.29 -9.10 -29.98
C ASP A 413 5.05 -8.30 -30.41
N THR A 414 4.43 -7.53 -29.51
CA THR A 414 3.27 -6.66 -29.80
C THR A 414 3.61 -5.20 -30.12
N ASP A 415 4.87 -4.79 -30.04
CA ASP A 415 5.25 -3.39 -30.30
C ASP A 415 5.51 -3.16 -31.81
N LEU A 416 4.66 -2.34 -32.43
CA LEU A 416 4.68 -1.99 -33.86
C LEU A 416 5.79 -0.98 -34.22
N HIS A 417 6.45 -0.37 -33.21
CA HIS A 417 7.44 0.67 -33.42
C HIS A 417 8.91 0.18 -33.40
N ILE A 418 9.14 -1.10 -33.13
CA ILE A 418 10.49 -1.71 -33.09
C ILE A 418 10.74 -2.47 -34.40
N THR A 419 11.92 -2.28 -35.01
CA THR A 419 12.30 -2.98 -36.25
C THR A 419 12.45 -4.48 -36.00
N GLU A 420 12.17 -5.32 -37.01
CA GLU A 420 12.32 -6.79 -36.87
C GLU A 420 13.76 -7.20 -36.52
N ASN A 421 14.76 -6.49 -37.04
CA ASN A 421 16.16 -6.72 -36.71
C ASN A 421 16.47 -6.39 -35.24
N ALA A 422 15.89 -5.31 -34.71
CA ALA A 422 16.03 -4.98 -33.30
C ALA A 422 15.43 -6.09 -32.42
N LYS A 423 14.27 -6.64 -32.79
CA LYS A 423 13.67 -7.79 -32.10
C LYS A 423 14.54 -9.04 -32.22
N GLU A 424 15.16 -9.28 -33.38
CA GLU A 424 15.99 -10.46 -33.60
C GLU A 424 17.22 -10.48 -32.69
N TRP A 425 18.06 -9.44 -32.70
CA TRP A 425 19.28 -9.45 -31.88
C TRP A 425 18.94 -9.49 -30.38
N GLN A 426 17.86 -8.83 -29.96
CA GLN A 426 17.37 -8.88 -28.57
C GLN A 426 16.97 -10.31 -28.17
N ARG A 427 16.23 -11.02 -29.02
CA ARG A 427 15.82 -12.42 -28.79
C ARG A 427 17.03 -13.35 -28.74
N ARG A 428 17.98 -13.18 -29.68
CA ARG A 428 19.22 -13.96 -29.74
C ARG A 428 20.09 -13.72 -28.49
N LEU A 429 20.20 -12.47 -28.01
CA LEU A 429 20.93 -12.14 -26.80
C LEU A 429 20.27 -12.75 -25.55
N ARG A 430 18.94 -12.70 -25.44
CA ARG A 430 18.21 -13.36 -24.34
C ARG A 430 18.49 -14.86 -24.30
N GLY A 431 18.43 -15.53 -25.46
CA GLY A 431 18.78 -16.95 -25.59
C GLY A 431 20.23 -17.22 -25.19
N PHE A 432 21.17 -16.45 -25.70
CA PHE A 432 22.60 -16.58 -25.37
C PHE A 432 22.89 -16.40 -23.87
N LEU A 433 22.26 -15.41 -23.23
CA LEU A 433 22.39 -15.20 -21.78
C LEU A 433 21.73 -16.32 -20.97
N ALA A 434 20.66 -16.93 -21.47
CA ALA A 434 19.97 -18.04 -20.80
C ALA A 434 20.82 -19.33 -20.79
N ASP A 435 21.51 -19.61 -21.90
CA ASP A 435 22.34 -20.80 -22.11
C ASP A 435 23.73 -20.72 -21.43
N MET A 436 24.10 -19.53 -20.93
CA MET A 436 25.37 -19.30 -20.25
C MET A 436 25.42 -19.90 -18.84
N ASN A 437 26.63 -20.21 -18.35
CA ASN A 437 26.88 -20.62 -16.96
C ASN A 437 26.25 -19.64 -15.96
N LEU A 438 25.52 -20.20 -14.99
CA LEU A 438 24.82 -19.48 -13.92
C LEU A 438 25.69 -18.40 -13.23
N SER A 439 26.92 -18.74 -12.85
CA SER A 439 27.81 -17.81 -12.14
C SER A 439 28.25 -16.64 -13.01
N ARG A 440 28.39 -16.82 -14.33
CA ARG A 440 28.72 -15.73 -15.25
C ARG A 440 27.49 -14.86 -15.54
N ARG A 441 26.33 -15.50 -15.70
CA ARG A 441 25.04 -14.82 -15.89
C ARG A 441 24.66 -13.94 -14.71
N GLU A 442 24.87 -14.41 -13.48
CA GLU A 442 24.63 -13.64 -12.25
C GLU A 442 25.54 -12.41 -12.17
N ARG A 443 26.85 -12.56 -12.46
CA ARG A 443 27.77 -11.42 -12.55
C ARG A 443 27.34 -10.38 -13.58
N ILE A 444 26.93 -10.81 -14.78
CA ILE A 444 26.47 -9.90 -15.83
C ILE A 444 25.20 -9.16 -15.41
N ARG A 445 24.25 -9.83 -14.72
CA ARG A 445 23.06 -9.15 -14.18
C ARG A 445 23.41 -8.13 -13.09
N GLU A 446 24.33 -8.48 -12.19
CA GLU A 446 24.81 -7.58 -11.16
C GLU A 446 25.49 -6.35 -11.77
N LEU A 447 26.35 -6.55 -12.77
CA LEU A 447 26.97 -5.46 -13.54
C LEU A 447 25.91 -4.59 -14.22
N ALA A 448 24.93 -5.18 -14.90
CA ALA A 448 23.85 -4.43 -15.57
C ALA A 448 23.03 -3.57 -14.60
N GLY A 449 22.78 -4.06 -13.38
CA GLY A 449 22.12 -3.31 -12.30
C GLY A 449 22.96 -2.14 -11.77
N ASN A 450 24.28 -2.19 -11.93
CA ASN A 450 25.24 -1.23 -11.38
C ASN A 450 25.83 -0.27 -12.42
N ILE A 451 25.34 -0.23 -13.66
CA ILE A 451 25.80 0.74 -14.68
C ILE A 451 24.88 1.96 -14.70
N ASP A 452 25.44 3.16 -14.59
CA ASP A 452 24.71 4.40 -14.92
C ASP A 452 24.98 4.74 -16.38
N LEU A 453 23.94 4.68 -17.22
CA LEU A 453 24.06 5.02 -18.64
C LEU A 453 24.08 6.54 -18.87
N GLY A 454 23.97 7.37 -17.84
CA GLY A 454 23.93 8.82 -17.94
C GLY A 454 22.75 9.27 -18.78
N ASN A 455 21.67 9.75 -18.16
CA ASN A 455 20.65 10.48 -18.91
C ASN A 455 21.31 11.72 -19.55
N ARG A 456 21.75 11.61 -20.81
CA ARG A 456 21.86 12.77 -21.70
C ARG A 456 20.44 13.25 -21.98
N LYS A 457 19.91 14.04 -21.04
CA LYS A 457 19.16 15.22 -21.44
C LYS A 457 20.14 16.10 -22.22
N ASP A 458 19.69 16.57 -23.38
CA ASP A 458 20.40 17.42 -24.35
C ASP A 458 21.11 16.67 -25.49
N GLN A 459 20.37 16.24 -26.51
CA GLN A 459 20.18 16.96 -27.78
C GLN A 459 19.20 16.26 -28.71
#